data_AF-A0AAN5KLV8-F1
#
_entry.id   AF-A0AAN5KLV8-F1
#
_cell.length_a   1.000
_cell.length_b   1.000
_cell.length_c   1.000
_cell.angle_alpha   90.00
_cell.angle_beta   90.00
_cell.angle_gamma   90.00
#
_symmetry.space_group_name_H-M   'P 1'
#
loop_
_entity.id
_entity.type
_entity.pdbx_description
1 polymer ?
#
loop_
_entity_poly.entity_id
_entity_poly.type
_entity_poly.pdbx_seq_one_letter_code
_entity_poly.pdbx_strand_id
1 'polypeptide(L)'
;MSEQKDVNYKRHTARYRARRRAADIMYEAENRDVDPVAIIEDRVSLARDHDNGVAPVAEYTQIIVKGAAEELDVIDETIERYLSADWELHRIPAVDRAIMRVAVWEILFNEDVPNATALVEGVELASEYSNDQAPPYIHAVLDDVIQAQSADNPMSVAAEEAPAQDFENEFDSQD
;
A
#
# COMPACT_ATOMS: atom_id res chain seq x y z
N MET A 1 -4.38 -13.06 -40.16
CA MET A 1 -4.49 -11.61 -39.87
C MET A 1 -4.18 -11.46 -38.40
N SER A 2 -2.94 -11.09 -38.05
CA SER A 2 -2.59 -10.80 -36.66
C SER A 2 -2.90 -9.33 -36.40
N GLU A 3 -3.80 -9.10 -35.45
CA GLU A 3 -4.17 -7.77 -34.98
C GLU A 3 -2.99 -7.23 -34.17
N GLN A 4 -2.29 -6.25 -34.75
CA GLN A 4 -1.20 -5.55 -34.08
C GLN A 4 -1.85 -4.68 -32.99
N LYS A 5 -1.79 -5.11 -31.72
CA LYS A 5 -2.17 -4.25 -30.60
C LYS A 5 -1.25 -3.03 -30.62
N ASP A 6 -1.81 -1.85 -30.87
CA ASP A 6 -1.11 -0.58 -30.74
C ASP A 6 -0.68 -0.41 -29.27
N VAL A 7 0.59 -0.69 -28.98
CA VAL A 7 1.16 -0.46 -27.65
C VAL A 7 1.38 1.04 -27.49
N ASN A 8 0.43 1.71 -26.84
CA ASN A 8 0.59 3.10 -26.43
C ASN A 8 1.61 3.14 -25.28
N TYR A 9 2.87 3.48 -25.59
CA TYR A 9 3.91 3.65 -24.57
C TYR A 9 3.70 4.97 -23.83
N LYS A 10 2.83 4.95 -22.81
CA LYS A 10 2.63 6.10 -21.91
C LYS A 10 3.97 6.41 -21.25
N ARG A 11 4.45 7.65 -21.38
CA ARG A 11 5.69 8.08 -20.71
C ARG A 11 5.42 8.20 -19.21
N HIS A 12 5.94 7.26 -18.44
CA HIS A 12 5.86 7.34 -16.98
C HIS A 12 6.64 8.53 -16.41
N THR A 13 6.04 9.17 -15.41
CA THR A 13 6.64 10.29 -14.68
C THR A 13 7.74 9.79 -13.74
N ALA A 14 8.55 10.71 -13.21
CA ALA A 14 9.51 10.38 -12.16
C ALA A 14 8.83 9.82 -10.90
N ARG A 15 7.66 10.37 -10.53
CA ARG A 15 6.84 9.89 -9.42
C ARG A 15 6.34 8.47 -9.64
N TYR A 16 5.85 8.15 -10.85
CA TYR A 16 5.44 6.78 -11.18
C TYR A 16 6.60 5.79 -11.04
N ARG A 17 7.78 6.10 -11.62
CA ARG A 17 8.96 5.23 -11.48
C ARG A 17 9.37 5.05 -10.01
N ALA A 18 9.22 6.09 -9.20
CA ALA A 18 9.51 6.03 -7.78
C ALA A 18 8.52 5.12 -7.02
N ARG A 19 7.22 5.19 -7.32
CA ARG A 19 6.19 4.26 -6.80
C ARG A 19 6.45 2.83 -7.17
N ARG A 20 6.72 2.59 -8.47
CA ARG A 20 7.12 1.29 -9.00
C ARG A 20 8.29 0.72 -8.21
N ARG A 21 9.32 1.54 -8.00
CA ARG A 21 10.50 1.11 -7.24
C ARG A 21 10.19 0.85 -5.77
N ALA A 22 9.30 1.62 -5.15
CA ALA A 22 8.86 1.40 -3.78
C ALA A 22 8.11 0.07 -3.64
N ALA A 23 7.19 -0.23 -4.57
CA ALA A 23 6.49 -1.51 -4.61
C ALA A 23 7.45 -2.70 -4.77
N ASP A 24 8.47 -2.58 -5.65
CA ASP A 24 9.51 -3.62 -5.78
C ASP A 24 10.23 -3.89 -4.45
N ILE A 25 10.52 -2.83 -3.67
CA ILE A 25 11.23 -2.92 -2.39
C ILE A 25 10.33 -3.53 -1.31
N MET A 26 9.07 -3.10 -1.22
CA MET A 26 8.12 -3.66 -0.26
C MET A 26 7.90 -5.16 -0.53
N TYR A 27 7.79 -5.55 -1.80
CA TYR A 27 7.72 -6.95 -2.22
C TYR A 27 8.99 -7.73 -1.85
N GLU A 28 10.17 -7.17 -2.12
CA GLU A 28 11.45 -7.81 -1.79
C GLU A 28 11.60 -8.01 -0.28
N ALA A 29 11.26 -6.99 0.51
CA ALA A 29 11.31 -7.01 1.97
C ALA A 29 10.43 -8.12 2.54
N GLU A 30 9.18 -8.21 2.10
CA GLU A 30 8.24 -9.24 2.52
C GLU A 30 8.76 -10.64 2.20
N ASN A 31 9.23 -10.89 0.98
CA ASN A 31 9.71 -12.23 0.59
C ASN A 31 11.00 -12.65 1.30
N ARG A 32 11.79 -11.68 1.75
CA ARG A 32 13.06 -11.93 2.45
C ARG A 32 12.90 -11.89 3.97
N ASP A 33 11.72 -11.51 4.47
CA ASP A 33 11.46 -11.26 5.89
C ASP A 33 12.50 -10.29 6.50
N VAL A 34 12.66 -9.13 5.86
CA VAL A 34 13.57 -8.07 6.31
C VAL A 34 12.89 -6.71 6.30
N ASP A 35 13.43 -5.77 7.08
CA ASP A 35 12.98 -4.38 7.07
C ASP A 35 13.22 -3.72 5.69
N PRO A 36 12.17 -3.19 5.02
CA PRO A 36 12.33 -2.48 3.75
C PRO A 36 13.20 -1.21 3.86
N VAL A 37 13.26 -0.57 5.04
CA VAL A 37 14.13 0.59 5.28
C VAL A 37 15.60 0.18 5.24
N ALA A 38 15.95 -0.98 5.81
CA ALA A 38 17.32 -1.52 5.73
C ALA A 38 17.76 -1.75 4.27
N ILE A 39 16.87 -2.25 3.40
CA ILE A 39 17.15 -2.41 1.95
C ILE A 39 17.47 -1.06 1.30
N ILE A 40 16.75 -0.01 1.67
CA ILE A 40 17.01 1.35 1.19
C ILE A 40 18.36 1.86 1.65
N GLU A 41 18.68 1.72 2.93
CA GLU A 41 19.93 2.20 3.51
C GLU A 41 21.14 1.52 2.88
N ASP A 42 21.08 0.20 2.70
CA ASP A 42 22.12 -0.58 2.01
C ASP A 42 22.33 -0.08 0.58
N ARG A 43 21.24 0.12 -0.17
CA ARG A 43 21.31 0.59 -1.57
C ARG A 43 21.85 2.00 -1.68
N VAL A 44 21.44 2.90 -0.78
CA VAL A 44 21.94 4.28 -0.72
C VAL A 44 23.43 4.29 -0.38
N SER A 45 23.86 3.43 0.54
CA SER A 45 25.28 3.27 0.90
C SER A 45 26.10 2.77 -0.30
N LEU A 46 25.65 1.69 -0.96
CA LEU A 46 26.33 1.10 -2.11
C LEU A 46 26.40 2.05 -3.31
N ALA A 47 25.36 2.86 -3.55
CA ALA A 47 25.31 3.81 -4.65
C ALA A 47 26.27 5.01 -4.49
N ARG A 48 26.91 5.18 -3.32
CA ARG A 48 27.94 6.22 -3.11
C ARG A 48 29.23 5.93 -3.89
N ASP A 49 29.52 4.66 -4.11
CA ASP A 49 30.65 4.22 -4.93
C ASP A 49 30.12 3.68 -6.26
N HIS A 50 30.44 4.39 -7.34
CA HIS A 50 29.99 4.05 -8.69
C HIS A 50 30.50 2.68 -9.16
N ASP A 51 31.61 2.18 -8.60
CA ASP A 51 32.19 0.89 -8.97
C ASP A 51 31.31 -0.29 -8.51
N ASN A 52 30.42 -0.08 -7.54
CA ASN A 52 29.45 -1.08 -7.10
C ASN A 52 28.34 -1.36 -8.12
N GLY A 53 28.16 -0.48 -9.14
CA GLY A 53 27.12 -0.63 -10.15
C GLY A 53 25.68 -0.49 -9.63
N VAL A 54 25.49 0.01 -8.41
CA VAL A 54 24.17 0.22 -7.80
C VAL A 54 23.65 1.61 -8.15
N ALA A 55 22.48 1.66 -8.79
CA ALA A 55 21.86 2.93 -9.15
C ALA A 55 21.33 3.67 -7.90
N PRO A 56 21.41 5.01 -7.84
CA PRO A 56 20.84 5.79 -6.75
C PRO A 56 19.34 5.54 -6.59
N VAL A 57 18.88 5.44 -5.35
CA VAL A 57 17.45 5.37 -5.04
C VAL A 57 16.88 6.79 -5.08
N ALA A 58 15.85 7.00 -5.89
CA ALA A 58 15.13 8.27 -5.95
C ALA A 58 14.62 8.67 -4.56
N GLU A 59 14.75 9.95 -4.21
CA GLU A 59 14.33 10.48 -2.91
C GLU A 59 12.88 10.11 -2.58
N TYR A 60 11.97 10.24 -3.55
CA TYR A 60 10.58 9.90 -3.31
C TYR A 60 10.34 8.42 -3.03
N THR A 61 11.13 7.51 -3.63
CA THR A 61 11.06 6.09 -3.27
C THR A 61 11.43 5.88 -1.80
N GLN A 62 12.44 6.61 -1.30
CA GLN A 62 12.83 6.51 0.11
C GLN A 62 11.73 7.02 1.02
N ILE A 63 11.05 8.11 0.64
CA ILE A 63 9.91 8.66 1.40
C ILE A 63 8.78 7.63 1.49
N ILE A 64 8.34 7.07 0.35
CA ILE A 64 7.27 6.06 0.33
C ILE A 64 7.65 4.86 1.21
N VAL A 65 8.84 4.29 1.00
CA VAL A 65 9.24 3.06 1.71
C VAL A 65 9.33 3.29 3.21
N LYS A 66 9.91 4.42 3.65
CA LYS A 66 10.02 4.73 5.08
C LYS A 66 8.66 4.93 5.71
N GLY A 67 7.80 5.75 5.09
CA GLY A 67 6.47 6.01 5.63
C GLY A 67 5.57 4.76 5.62
N ALA A 68 5.63 3.95 4.55
CA ALA A 68 4.85 2.71 4.49
C ALA A 68 5.35 1.66 5.48
N ALA A 69 6.64 1.65 5.82
CA ALA A 69 7.19 0.76 6.85
C ALA A 69 6.79 1.22 8.26
N GLU A 70 6.79 2.54 8.51
CA GLU A 70 6.40 3.13 9.79
C GLU A 70 4.91 2.88 10.10
N GLU A 71 4.05 2.96 9.08
CA GLU A 71 2.59 2.83 9.20
C GLU A 71 2.05 1.47 8.74
N LEU A 72 2.91 0.45 8.65
CA LEU A 72 2.58 -0.82 7.98
C LEU A 72 1.33 -1.49 8.56
N ASP A 73 1.21 -1.53 9.88
CA ASP A 73 0.07 -2.16 10.56
C ASP A 73 -1.24 -1.43 10.22
N VAL A 74 -1.24 -0.09 10.27
CA VAL A 74 -2.42 0.73 9.93
C VAL A 74 -2.81 0.56 8.46
N ILE A 75 -1.82 0.50 7.57
CA ILE A 75 -2.02 0.27 6.14
C ILE A 75 -2.64 -1.10 5.91
N ASP A 76 -2.10 -2.14 6.51
CA ASP A 76 -2.56 -3.52 6.34
C ASP A 76 -3.97 -3.71 6.91
N GLU A 77 -4.25 -3.20 8.10
CA GLU A 77 -5.60 -3.18 8.70
C GLU A 77 -6.61 -2.42 7.82
N THR A 78 -6.17 -1.31 7.22
CA THR A 78 -7.01 -0.52 6.31
C THR A 78 -7.34 -1.31 5.05
N ILE A 79 -6.35 -1.96 4.43
CA ILE A 79 -6.57 -2.80 3.26
C ILE A 79 -7.53 -3.94 3.61
N GLU A 80 -7.27 -4.66 4.72
CA GLU A 80 -8.10 -5.78 5.19
C GLU A 80 -9.58 -5.40 5.38
N ARG A 81 -9.85 -4.21 5.91
CA ARG A 81 -11.21 -3.71 6.12
C ARG A 81 -12.03 -3.62 4.83
N TYR A 82 -11.38 -3.35 3.70
CA TYR A 82 -12.04 -3.17 2.40
C TYR A 82 -11.83 -4.35 1.45
N LEU A 83 -11.12 -5.40 1.88
CA LEU A 83 -11.16 -6.68 1.20
C LEU A 83 -12.55 -7.31 1.37
N SER A 84 -12.93 -8.17 0.41
CA SER A 84 -14.14 -8.99 0.56
C SER A 84 -14.03 -9.87 1.81
N ALA A 85 -15.16 -10.13 2.49
CA ALA A 85 -15.18 -10.83 3.79
C ALA A 85 -14.48 -12.20 3.81
N ASP A 86 -14.35 -12.86 2.65
CA ASP A 86 -13.68 -14.16 2.52
C ASP A 86 -12.17 -14.06 2.20
N TRP A 87 -11.62 -12.84 2.09
CA TRP A 87 -10.25 -12.59 1.65
C TRP A 87 -9.39 -12.08 2.81
N GLU A 88 -8.38 -12.86 3.17
CA GLU A 88 -7.33 -12.46 4.10
C GLU A 88 -6.20 -11.79 3.33
N LEU A 89 -5.61 -10.71 3.86
CA LEU A 89 -4.56 -9.95 3.17
C LEU A 89 -3.38 -10.84 2.74
N HIS A 90 -2.99 -11.79 3.58
CA HIS A 90 -1.89 -12.71 3.27
C HIS A 90 -2.18 -13.67 2.09
N ARG A 91 -3.45 -13.83 1.67
CA ARG A 91 -3.85 -14.63 0.49
C ARG A 91 -3.78 -13.87 -0.82
N ILE A 92 -3.70 -12.55 -0.75
CA ILE A 92 -3.47 -11.70 -1.91
C ILE A 92 -2.09 -12.01 -2.51
N PRO A 93 -1.87 -11.89 -3.83
CA PRO A 93 -0.51 -11.96 -4.37
C PRO A 93 0.41 -10.92 -3.72
N ALA A 94 1.64 -11.28 -3.36
CA ALA A 94 2.56 -10.38 -2.65
C ALA A 94 2.86 -9.09 -3.45
N VAL A 95 2.91 -9.17 -4.78
CA VAL A 95 3.05 -8.00 -5.66
C VAL A 95 1.87 -7.04 -5.51
N ASP A 96 0.65 -7.59 -5.48
CA ASP A 96 -0.57 -6.81 -5.36
C ASP A 96 -0.68 -6.14 -3.99
N ARG A 97 -0.32 -6.87 -2.92
CA ARG A 97 -0.17 -6.28 -1.57
C ARG A 97 0.81 -5.13 -1.56
N ALA A 98 2.00 -5.31 -2.14
CA ALA A 98 3.02 -4.27 -2.16
C ALA A 98 2.55 -3.01 -2.90
N ILE A 99 1.81 -3.18 -4.01
CA ILE A 99 1.19 -2.06 -4.74
C ILE A 99 0.12 -1.37 -3.88
N MET A 100 -0.78 -2.14 -3.25
CA MET A 100 -1.82 -1.57 -2.38
C MET A 100 -1.22 -0.84 -1.19
N ARG A 101 -0.20 -1.40 -0.51
CA ARG A 101 0.49 -0.74 0.61
C ARG A 101 1.07 0.61 0.23
N VAL A 102 1.72 0.69 -0.94
CA VAL A 102 2.26 1.96 -1.47
C VAL A 102 1.14 2.97 -1.75
N ALA A 103 0.07 2.53 -2.42
CA ALA A 103 -1.03 3.42 -2.78
C ALA A 103 -1.83 3.90 -1.56
N VAL A 104 -2.13 3.00 -0.63
CA VAL A 104 -2.82 3.32 0.64
C VAL A 104 -1.97 4.24 1.49
N TRP A 105 -0.65 4.01 1.58
CA TRP A 105 0.23 4.95 2.27
C TRP A 105 0.13 6.37 1.70
N GLU A 106 0.17 6.51 0.36
CA GLU A 106 0.01 7.83 -0.27
C GLU A 106 -1.36 8.45 0.04
N ILE A 107 -2.42 7.66 -0.01
CA ILE A 107 -3.80 8.10 0.24
C ILE A 107 -3.99 8.57 1.69
N LEU A 108 -3.42 7.86 2.67
CA LEU A 108 -3.62 8.14 4.10
C LEU A 108 -2.66 9.20 4.65
N PHE A 109 -1.41 9.23 4.17
CA PHE A 109 -0.33 9.94 4.86
C PHE A 109 0.42 10.95 4.00
N ASN A 110 0.11 11.08 2.71
CA ASN A 110 0.83 11.98 1.82
C ASN A 110 -0.07 13.03 1.17
N GLU A 111 -0.25 14.15 1.88
CA GLU A 111 -1.06 15.29 1.44
C GLU A 111 -0.58 15.95 0.13
N ASP A 112 0.68 15.73 -0.27
CA ASP A 112 1.22 16.24 -1.54
C ASP A 112 0.72 15.45 -2.77
N VAL A 113 0.08 14.29 -2.56
CA VAL A 113 -0.44 13.43 -3.63
C VAL A 113 -1.96 13.44 -3.60
N PRO A 114 -2.64 13.95 -4.64
CA PRO A 114 -4.08 13.84 -4.73
C PRO A 114 -4.53 12.37 -4.71
N ASN A 115 -5.53 12.03 -3.89
CA ASN A 115 -6.08 10.68 -3.76
C ASN A 115 -6.38 10.00 -5.11
N ALA A 116 -7.00 10.74 -6.04
CA ALA A 116 -7.27 10.25 -7.39
C ALA A 116 -6.01 9.87 -8.17
N THR A 117 -4.89 10.57 -7.95
CA THR A 117 -3.60 10.24 -8.57
C THR A 117 -3.00 8.98 -7.94
N ALA A 118 -3.02 8.84 -6.61
CA ALA A 118 -2.54 7.62 -5.95
C ALA A 118 -3.31 6.38 -6.43
N LEU A 119 -4.64 6.48 -6.53
CA LEU A 119 -5.50 5.43 -7.05
C LEU A 119 -5.18 5.08 -8.51
N VAL A 120 -5.14 6.07 -9.41
CA VAL A 120 -4.89 5.82 -10.85
C VAL A 120 -3.52 5.17 -11.06
N GLU A 121 -2.48 5.67 -10.39
CA GLU A 121 -1.12 5.16 -10.55
C GLU A 121 -0.96 3.78 -9.90
N GLY A 122 -1.65 3.48 -8.80
CA GLY A 122 -1.69 2.16 -8.19
C GLY A 122 -2.35 1.11 -9.10
N VAL A 123 -3.47 1.46 -9.73
CA VAL A 123 -4.16 0.60 -10.70
C VAL A 123 -3.33 0.40 -11.98
N GLU A 124 -2.60 1.42 -12.42
CA GLU A 124 -1.67 1.31 -13.54
C GLU A 124 -0.52 0.35 -13.23
N LEU A 125 0.08 0.42 -12.02
CA LEU A 125 1.09 -0.54 -11.58
C LEU A 125 0.56 -1.98 -11.56
N ALA A 126 -0.66 -2.18 -11.05
CA ALA A 126 -1.30 -3.50 -11.04
C ALA A 126 -1.46 -4.06 -12.45
N SER A 127 -1.80 -3.20 -13.41
CA SER A 127 -1.98 -3.57 -14.82
C SER A 127 -0.67 -3.98 -15.50
N GLU A 128 0.47 -3.43 -15.05
CA GLU A 128 1.79 -3.77 -15.57
C GLU A 128 2.43 -5.00 -14.93
N TYR A 129 2.18 -5.20 -13.63
CA TYR A 129 2.95 -6.14 -12.81
C TYR A 129 2.20 -7.37 -12.35
N SER A 130 0.87 -7.34 -12.44
CA SER A 130 0.03 -8.44 -11.99
C SER A 130 -0.72 -9.07 -13.16
N ASN A 131 -1.73 -9.87 -12.84
CA ASN A 131 -2.62 -10.48 -13.81
C ASN A 131 -3.82 -9.57 -14.11
N ASP A 132 -4.56 -9.90 -15.17
CA ASP A 132 -5.70 -9.11 -15.66
C ASP A 132 -6.85 -8.94 -14.64
N GLN A 133 -6.88 -9.72 -13.55
CA GLN A 133 -7.88 -9.57 -12.49
C GLN A 133 -7.48 -8.51 -11.45
N ALA A 134 -6.20 -8.13 -11.37
CA ALA A 134 -5.72 -7.23 -10.32
C ALA A 134 -6.22 -5.79 -10.40
N PRO A 135 -6.19 -5.12 -11.57
CA PRO A 135 -6.57 -3.71 -11.65
C PRO A 135 -8.00 -3.42 -11.16
N PRO A 136 -9.03 -4.22 -11.52
CA PRO A 136 -10.39 -3.98 -11.04
C PRO A 136 -10.57 -4.07 -9.53
N TYR A 137 -9.98 -5.06 -8.86
CA TYR A 137 -10.19 -5.22 -7.42
C TYR A 137 -9.32 -4.22 -6.62
N ILE A 138 -8.10 -3.94 -7.06
CA ILE A 138 -7.25 -2.92 -6.44
C ILE A 138 -7.93 -1.55 -6.55
N HIS A 139 -8.54 -1.25 -7.70
CA HIS A 139 -9.33 -0.03 -7.86
C HIS A 139 -10.46 0.06 -6.83
N ALA A 140 -11.24 -1.01 -6.65
CA ALA A 140 -12.35 -1.04 -5.68
C ALA A 140 -11.85 -0.78 -4.24
N VAL A 141 -10.81 -1.49 -3.81
CA VAL A 141 -10.23 -1.31 -2.47
C VAL A 141 -9.74 0.13 -2.26
N LEU A 142 -8.97 0.68 -3.21
CA LEU A 142 -8.44 2.03 -3.08
C LEU A 142 -9.54 3.10 -3.11
N ASP A 143 -10.59 2.90 -3.90
CA ASP A 143 -11.74 3.81 -3.94
C ASP A 143 -12.49 3.82 -2.61
N ASP A 144 -12.73 2.64 -2.01
CA ASP A 144 -13.37 2.52 -0.70
C ASP A 144 -12.55 3.20 0.41
N VAL A 145 -11.21 3.06 0.38
CA VAL A 145 -10.31 3.78 1.30
C VAL A 145 -10.44 5.30 1.15
N ILE A 146 -10.53 5.81 -0.07
CA ILE A 146 -10.69 7.25 -0.34
C ILE A 146 -12.05 7.75 0.13
N GLN A 147 -13.12 7.00 -0.14
CA GLN A 147 -14.46 7.32 0.32
C GLN A 147 -14.52 7.37 1.85
N ALA A 148 -13.80 6.48 2.53
CA ALA A 148 -13.76 6.44 3.98
C ALA A 148 -13.17 7.68 4.64
N GLN A 149 -12.24 8.36 3.95
CA GLN A 149 -11.66 9.62 4.41
C GLN A 149 -12.55 10.83 4.13
N SER A 150 -13.56 10.70 3.27
CA SER A 150 -14.43 11.81 2.92
C SER A 150 -15.45 12.04 4.02
N ALA A 151 -15.64 13.30 4.44
CA ALA A 151 -16.53 13.69 5.54
C ALA A 151 -18.01 13.28 5.34
N ASP A 152 -18.39 12.86 4.14
CA ASP A 152 -19.73 12.41 3.76
C ASP A 152 -19.93 10.88 3.89
N ASN A 153 -18.98 10.13 4.47
CA ASN A 153 -19.13 8.68 4.64
C ASN A 153 -20.08 8.30 5.80
N PRO A 154 -21.23 7.66 5.54
CA PRO A 154 -22.16 7.22 6.58
C PRO A 154 -21.62 6.10 7.50
N MET A 155 -20.47 5.48 7.19
CA MET A 155 -19.80 4.51 8.08
C MET A 155 -18.84 5.13 9.10
N SER A 156 -18.51 6.42 9.00
CA SER A 156 -17.64 7.12 9.98
C SER A 156 -18.27 7.16 11.39
N VAL A 157 -19.61 7.23 11.46
CA VAL A 157 -20.36 7.32 12.72
C VAL A 157 -20.53 5.99 13.48
N ALA A 158 -20.16 4.85 12.90
CA ALA A 158 -20.40 3.54 13.54
C ALA A 158 -19.29 3.11 14.53
N ALA A 159 -18.14 3.78 14.55
CA ALA A 159 -16.99 3.40 15.38
C ALA A 159 -16.96 4.05 16.79
N GLU A 160 -17.82 5.05 17.06
CA GLU A 160 -17.82 5.78 18.35
C GLU A 160 -18.81 5.25 19.40
N GLU A 161 -19.69 4.29 19.07
CA GLU A 161 -20.69 3.75 20.00
C GLU A 161 -20.46 2.27 20.33
N ALA A 162 -19.31 1.94 20.91
CA ALA A 162 -19.20 0.74 21.75
C ALA A 162 -19.35 1.16 23.21
N PRO A 163 -20.42 0.77 23.93
CA PRO A 163 -20.56 1.13 25.33
C PRO A 163 -19.47 0.38 26.13
N ALA A 164 -18.79 1.12 27.01
CA ALA A 164 -17.95 0.54 28.03
C ALA A 164 -18.78 -0.50 28.81
N GLN A 165 -18.42 -1.77 28.69
CA GLN A 165 -18.99 -2.79 29.55
C GLN A 165 -18.33 -2.65 30.92
N ASP A 166 -19.11 -2.11 31.86
CA ASP A 166 -18.82 -2.15 33.28
C ASP A 166 -18.61 -3.61 33.71
N PHE A 167 -17.36 -4.00 33.93
CA PHE A 167 -17.04 -5.24 34.62
C PHE A 167 -17.27 -5.07 36.12
N GLU A 168 -18.54 -5.05 36.53
CA GLU A 168 -18.91 -5.45 37.88
C GLU A 168 -19.26 -6.94 37.87
N ASN A 169 -18.35 -7.76 38.38
CA ASN A 169 -18.69 -9.10 38.85
C ASN A 169 -18.00 -9.32 40.20
N GLU A 170 -18.70 -8.89 41.24
CA GLU A 170 -19.19 -9.77 42.30
C GLU A 170 -18.22 -10.93 42.65
N PHE A 171 -17.22 -10.62 43.49
CA PHE A 171 -16.53 -11.67 44.24
C PHE A 171 -17.42 -12.07 45.41
N ASP A 172 -18.14 -13.16 45.17
CA ASP A 172 -18.97 -13.87 46.13
C ASP A 172 -18.18 -14.23 47.40
N SER A 173 -18.81 -13.90 48.51
CA SER A 173 -18.64 -14.45 49.85
C SER A 173 -18.37 -15.96 49.84
N GLN A 174 -17.27 -16.37 50.46
CA GLN A 174 -17.17 -17.71 51.05
C GLN A 174 -16.68 -17.61 52.49
N ASP A 175 -17.60 -18.02 53.38
CA ASP A 175 -17.51 -18.63 54.71
C ASP A 175 -16.20 -18.59 55.51
#